data_AF-A0A7C9HD82-F1
#
_entry.id   AF-A0A7C9HD82-F1
#
_cell.length_a   1.000
_cell.length_b   1.000
_cell.length_c   1.000
_cell.angle_alpha   90.00
_cell.angle_beta   90.00
_cell.angle_gamma   90.00
#
_symmetry.space_group_name_H-M   'P 1'
#
loop_
_entity.id
_entity.type
_entity.pdbx_description
1 polymer ?
#
loop_
_entity_poly.entity_id
_entity_poly.type
_entity_poly.pdbx_seq_one_letter_code
_entity_poly.pdbx_strand_id
1 'polypeptide(L)'
;MKSIYAKDIKAMLLTDDEYFSIEEEICAINKAGHSESLNFVLQNGTDWQIKKDGITKMLKYFAAKTIKSNLTNDFSDVCRSVAKLLGCSRYNVSLWLKGMRNTFIIADQFGQNYIEIIKYNGRSFTCQ
;
A
#
# COMPACT_ATOMS: atom_id res chain seq x y z
N MET A 1 13.21 7.00 -14.74
CA MET A 1 12.10 6.25 -15.35
C MET A 1 10.84 6.58 -14.55
N LYS A 2 9.75 7.01 -15.17
CA LYS A 2 8.55 7.47 -14.45
C LYS A 2 7.76 6.24 -13.95
N SER A 3 7.62 6.07 -12.64
CA SER A 3 6.94 4.92 -12.02
C SER A 3 5.45 5.19 -11.75
N ILE A 4 5.07 6.45 -11.56
CA ILE A 4 3.71 6.88 -11.23
C ILE A 4 3.21 7.84 -12.32
N TYR A 5 2.16 7.46 -13.04
CA TYR A 5 1.60 8.23 -14.15
C TYR A 5 0.39 9.07 -13.73
N ALA A 6 0.07 10.12 -14.50
CA ALA A 6 -1.10 10.97 -14.22
C ALA A 6 -2.42 10.18 -14.18
N LYS A 7 -2.54 9.15 -15.03
CA LYS A 7 -3.70 8.22 -15.01
C LYS A 7 -3.81 7.44 -13.69
N ASP A 8 -2.68 7.16 -13.04
CA ASP A 8 -2.64 6.46 -11.77
C ASP A 8 -3.12 7.39 -10.65
N ILE A 9 -2.61 8.63 -10.63
CA ILE A 9 -3.02 9.68 -9.68
C ILE A 9 -4.53 9.93 -9.78
N LYS A 10 -5.06 10.08 -11.00
CA LYS A 10 -6.50 10.26 -11.22
C LYS A 10 -7.32 9.07 -10.71
N ALA A 11 -6.80 7.85 -10.83
CA ALA A 11 -7.49 6.63 -10.41
C ALA A 11 -7.39 6.36 -8.89
N MET A 12 -6.51 7.07 -8.17
CA MET A 12 -6.43 6.98 -6.70
C MET A 12 -7.59 7.70 -6.00
N LEU A 13 -8.33 8.57 -6.71
CA LEU A 13 -9.45 9.35 -6.16
C LEU A 13 -9.04 10.12 -4.88
N LEU A 14 -7.90 10.81 -4.98
CA LEU A 14 -7.39 11.70 -3.95
C LEU A 14 -8.23 12.99 -3.92
N THR A 15 -8.46 13.53 -2.73
CA THR A 15 -8.86 14.95 -2.59
C THR A 15 -7.65 15.84 -2.92
N ASP A 16 -7.89 17.13 -3.14
CA ASP A 16 -6.80 18.09 -3.40
C ASP A 16 -5.81 18.14 -2.22
N ASP A 17 -6.31 18.09 -0.98
CA ASP A 17 -5.48 18.07 0.24
C ASP A 17 -4.65 16.79 0.35
N GLU A 18 -5.26 15.63 0.07
CA GLU A 18 -4.54 14.34 0.07
C GLU A 18 -3.46 14.32 -1.01
N TYR A 19 -3.78 14.81 -2.22
CA TYR A 19 -2.80 14.91 -3.30
C TYR A 19 -1.65 15.84 -2.92
N PHE A 20 -1.95 17.04 -2.44
CA PHE A 20 -0.96 18.00 -1.98
C PHE A 20 -0.04 17.39 -0.90
N SER A 21 -0.61 16.61 0.03
CA SER A 21 0.16 15.97 1.11
C SER A 21 1.13 14.86 0.66
N ILE A 22 0.94 14.29 -0.55
CA ILE A 22 1.77 13.21 -1.09
C ILE A 22 2.48 13.55 -2.42
N GLU A 23 2.33 14.79 -2.90
CA GLU A 23 2.86 15.22 -4.20
C GLU A 23 4.39 15.15 -4.21
N GLU A 24 5.04 15.50 -3.10
CA GLU A 24 6.49 15.43 -2.94
C GLU A 24 7.00 13.99 -3.04
N GLU A 25 6.31 13.03 -2.44
CA GLU A 25 6.61 11.60 -2.53
C GLU A 25 6.51 11.12 -3.99
N ILE A 26 5.43 11.47 -4.68
CA ILE A 26 5.21 11.10 -6.09
C ILE A 26 6.32 11.69 -6.97
N CYS A 27 6.67 12.96 -6.74
CA CYS A 27 7.73 13.64 -7.46
C CYS A 27 9.10 13.00 -7.21
N ALA A 28 9.44 12.71 -5.96
CA ALA A 28 10.69 12.06 -5.58
C ALA A 28 10.81 10.67 -6.22
N ILE A 29 9.76 9.85 -6.15
CA ILE A 29 9.74 8.51 -6.77
C ILE A 29 9.93 8.61 -8.28
N ASN A 30 9.25 9.53 -8.96
CA ASN A 30 9.38 9.67 -10.41
C ASN A 30 10.75 10.19 -10.86
N LYS A 31 11.41 11.03 -10.04
CA LYS A 31 12.73 11.60 -10.34
C LYS A 31 13.88 10.66 -9.95
N ALA A 32 13.86 10.16 -8.72
CA ALA A 32 14.95 9.42 -8.09
C ALA A 32 14.67 7.92 -7.88
N GLY A 33 13.46 7.46 -8.20
CA GLY A 33 13.06 6.05 -8.02
C GLY A 33 12.71 5.68 -6.59
N HIS A 34 12.76 6.61 -5.63
CA HIS A 34 12.43 6.40 -4.22
C HIS A 34 12.04 7.73 -3.55
N SER A 35 11.44 7.66 -2.35
CA SER A 35 11.17 8.82 -1.50
C SER A 35 11.57 8.49 -0.05
N GLU A 36 12.48 9.29 0.51
CA GLU A 36 12.88 9.17 1.92
C GLU A 36 11.72 9.49 2.86
N SER A 37 10.94 10.54 2.55
CA SER A 37 9.72 10.90 3.29
C SER A 37 8.73 9.74 3.31
N LEU A 38 8.45 9.11 2.17
CA LEU A 38 7.57 7.95 2.12
C LEU A 38 8.13 6.81 2.98
N ASN A 39 9.42 6.49 2.86
CA ASN A 39 10.03 5.42 3.65
C ASN A 39 9.93 5.69 5.15
N PHE A 40 10.20 6.93 5.57
CA PHE A 40 10.07 7.36 6.96
C PHE A 40 8.63 7.19 7.46
N VAL A 41 7.64 7.65 6.70
CA VAL A 41 6.23 7.52 7.09
C VAL A 41 5.81 6.05 7.14
N LEU A 42 6.18 5.23 6.14
CA LEU A 42 5.83 3.81 6.15
C LEU A 42 6.47 3.05 7.33
N GLN A 43 7.62 3.50 7.83
CA GLN A 43 8.32 2.89 8.96
C GLN A 43 7.76 3.35 10.31
N ASN A 44 7.53 4.67 10.45
CA ASN A 44 7.26 5.31 11.75
C ASN A 44 5.82 5.77 11.92
N GLY A 45 5.02 5.74 10.85
CA GLY A 45 3.70 6.37 10.82
C GLY A 45 3.76 7.88 10.63
N THR A 46 2.59 8.51 10.73
CA THR A 46 2.43 9.96 10.73
C THR A 46 1.16 10.32 11.50
N ASP A 47 1.20 11.39 12.28
CA ASP A 47 0.03 11.96 12.95
C ASP A 47 -0.81 12.85 12.01
N TRP A 48 -0.27 13.19 10.84
CA TRP A 48 -1.00 13.97 9.86
C TRP A 48 -1.98 13.08 9.09
N GLN A 49 -3.23 13.10 9.54
CA GLN A 49 -4.28 12.22 9.02
C GLN A 49 -4.46 12.31 7.49
N ILE A 50 -4.41 13.52 6.92
CA ILE A 50 -4.50 13.74 5.47
C ILE A 50 -3.39 13.00 4.71
N LYS A 51 -2.15 13.08 5.21
CA LYS A 51 -1.00 12.37 4.62
C LYS A 51 -1.15 10.85 4.73
N LYS A 52 -1.62 10.38 5.89
CA LYS A 52 -1.92 8.97 6.12
C LYS A 52 -2.96 8.45 5.12
N ASP A 53 -4.01 9.22 4.85
CA ASP A 53 -5.08 8.86 3.91
C ASP A 53 -4.59 8.85 2.46
N GLY A 54 -3.81 9.87 2.06
CA GLY A 54 -3.16 9.92 0.75
C GLY A 54 -2.24 8.72 0.49
N ILE A 55 -1.33 8.41 1.43
CA ILE A 55 -0.43 7.24 1.32
C ILE A 55 -1.23 5.94 1.29
N THR A 56 -2.30 5.85 2.09
CA THR A 56 -3.16 4.67 2.12
C THR A 56 -3.85 4.45 0.78
N LYS A 57 -4.44 5.48 0.18
CA LYS A 57 -5.05 5.40 -1.17
C LYS A 57 -4.02 5.02 -2.23
N MET A 58 -2.82 5.61 -2.19
CA MET A 58 -1.73 5.28 -3.10
C MET A 58 -1.34 3.79 -3.00
N LEU A 59 -1.12 3.27 -1.79
CA LEU A 59 -0.78 1.86 -1.56
C LEU A 59 -1.89 0.91 -2.00
N LYS A 60 -3.15 1.20 -1.66
CA LYS A 60 -4.32 0.41 -2.08
C LYS A 60 -4.42 0.32 -3.60
N TYR A 61 -4.29 1.46 -4.26
CA TYR A 61 -4.33 1.54 -5.72
C TYR A 61 -3.26 0.65 -6.37
N PHE A 62 -2.00 0.79 -5.94
CA PHE A 62 -0.91 0.02 -6.54
C PHE A 62 -1.00 -1.47 -6.22
N ALA A 63 -1.42 -1.85 -5.00
CA ALA A 63 -1.68 -3.24 -4.67
C ALA A 63 -2.75 -3.85 -5.60
N ALA A 64 -3.91 -3.19 -5.74
CA ALA A 64 -4.99 -3.65 -6.62
C ALA A 64 -4.57 -3.70 -8.10
N LYS A 65 -3.78 -2.72 -8.55
CA LYS A 65 -3.22 -2.70 -9.90
C LYS A 65 -2.28 -3.89 -10.13
N THR A 66 -1.39 -4.20 -9.18
CA THR A 66 -0.47 -5.35 -9.29
C THR A 66 -1.22 -6.68 -9.34
N ILE A 67 -2.23 -6.87 -8.49
CA ILE A 67 -3.08 -8.09 -8.50
C ILE A 67 -3.67 -8.28 -9.90
N LYS A 68 -4.29 -7.23 -10.45
CA LYS A 68 -4.92 -7.27 -11.77
C LYS A 68 -3.92 -7.50 -12.90
N SER A 69 -2.75 -6.84 -12.86
CA SER A 69 -1.75 -6.94 -13.92
C SER A 69 -1.01 -8.27 -13.94
N ASN A 70 -0.75 -8.86 -12.78
CA ASN A 70 0.01 -10.10 -12.66
C ASN A 70 -0.87 -11.34 -12.48
N LEU A 71 -2.20 -11.17 -12.40
CA LEU A 71 -3.16 -12.22 -12.06
C LEU A 71 -2.72 -13.02 -10.81
N THR A 72 -2.13 -12.32 -9.84
CA THR A 72 -1.58 -12.93 -8.62
C THR A 72 -2.38 -12.52 -7.39
N ASN A 73 -2.63 -13.50 -6.53
CA ASN A 73 -3.21 -13.30 -5.20
C ASN A 73 -2.15 -13.54 -4.10
N ASP A 74 -0.87 -13.67 -4.48
CA ASP A 74 0.22 -13.79 -3.50
C ASP A 74 0.55 -12.43 -2.89
N PHE A 75 0.31 -12.30 -1.60
CA PHE A 75 0.52 -11.05 -0.87
C PHE A 75 1.99 -10.62 -0.83
N SER A 76 2.92 -11.57 -0.74
CA SER A 76 4.36 -11.28 -0.71
C SER A 76 4.84 -10.75 -2.06
N ASP A 77 4.35 -11.31 -3.16
CA ASP A 77 4.63 -10.85 -4.52
C ASP A 77 4.05 -9.46 -4.75
N VAL A 78 2.81 -9.22 -4.33
CA VAL A 78 2.21 -7.88 -4.41
C VAL A 78 3.01 -6.86 -3.61
N CYS A 79 3.38 -7.18 -2.36
CA CYS A 79 4.23 -6.30 -1.55
C CYS A 79 5.58 -6.04 -2.23
N ARG A 80 6.20 -7.06 -2.84
CA ARG A 80 7.48 -6.92 -3.56
C ARG A 80 7.34 -6.00 -4.77
N SER A 81 6.29 -6.17 -5.56
CA SER A 81 6.03 -5.35 -6.75
C SER A 81 5.71 -3.90 -6.40
N VAL A 82 4.87 -3.66 -5.41
CA VAL A 82 4.55 -2.31 -4.93
C VAL A 82 5.80 -1.63 -4.36
N ALA A 83 6.58 -2.34 -3.55
CA ALA A 83 7.83 -1.82 -2.99
C ALA A 83 8.84 -1.44 -4.08
N LYS A 84 8.97 -2.26 -5.12
CA LYS A 84 9.82 -1.95 -6.28
C LYS A 84 9.35 -0.72 -7.05
N LEU A 85 8.03 -0.54 -7.20
CA LEU A 85 7.44 0.61 -7.89
C LEU A 85 7.68 1.92 -7.12
N LEU A 86 7.51 1.88 -5.81
CA LEU A 86 7.59 3.05 -4.92
C LEU A 86 9.01 3.30 -4.37
N GLY A 87 9.98 2.42 -4.65
CA GLY A 87 11.33 2.54 -4.14
C GLY A 87 11.43 2.46 -2.63
N CYS A 88 10.66 1.56 -2.02
CA CYS A 88 10.55 1.45 -0.58
C CYS A 88 10.75 0.01 -0.08
N SER A 89 10.78 -0.15 1.25
CA SER A 89 10.92 -1.46 1.87
C SER A 89 9.66 -2.31 1.70
N ARG A 90 9.82 -3.53 1.17
CA ARG A 90 8.76 -4.56 1.14
C ARG A 90 8.16 -4.80 2.52
N TYR A 91 9.00 -4.79 3.55
CA TYR A 91 8.54 -4.98 4.92
C TYR A 91 7.58 -3.87 5.35
N ASN A 92 7.94 -2.60 5.09
CA ASN A 92 7.11 -1.45 5.47
C ASN A 92 5.79 -1.43 4.69
N VAL A 93 5.82 -1.73 3.38
CA VAL A 93 4.59 -1.91 2.57
C VAL A 93 3.70 -3.01 3.16
N SER A 94 4.30 -4.14 3.55
CA SER A 94 3.55 -5.27 4.10
C SER A 94 2.89 -4.92 5.44
N LEU A 95 3.59 -4.19 6.32
CA LEU A 95 3.04 -3.74 7.60
C LEU A 95 1.87 -2.79 7.37
N TRP A 96 2.02 -1.83 6.47
CA TRP A 96 0.98 -0.84 6.20
C TRP A 96 -0.27 -1.49 5.60
N LEU A 97 -0.11 -2.34 4.59
CA LEU A 97 -1.23 -3.08 3.99
C LEU A 97 -1.92 -3.97 5.04
N LYS A 98 -1.17 -4.67 5.90
CA LYS A 98 -1.74 -5.45 7.01
C LYS A 98 -2.49 -4.56 8.02
N GLY A 99 -2.08 -3.31 8.21
CA GLY A 99 -2.80 -2.34 9.04
C GLY A 99 -4.16 -1.91 8.45
N MET A 100 -4.39 -2.12 7.15
CA MET A 100 -5.64 -1.76 6.47
C MET A 100 -6.74 -2.83 6.54
N ARG A 101 -6.57 -3.90 7.35
CA ARG A 101 -7.46 -5.09 7.41
C ARG A 101 -8.98 -4.80 7.41
N ASN A 102 -9.41 -3.67 7.98
CA ASN A 102 -10.82 -3.32 8.11
C ASN A 102 -11.37 -2.45 6.96
N THR A 103 -10.52 -1.91 6.07
CA THR A 103 -10.92 -1.00 4.97
C THR A 103 -10.38 -1.40 3.60
N PHE A 104 -9.45 -2.36 3.60
CA PHE A 104 -8.93 -3.04 2.44
C PHE A 104 -9.21 -4.49 2.75
N ILE A 105 -10.28 -5.05 2.18
CA ILE A 105 -10.60 -6.46 2.38
C ILE A 105 -9.58 -7.26 1.57
N ILE A 106 -8.38 -7.39 2.15
CA ILE A 106 -7.31 -8.24 1.65
C ILE A 106 -7.84 -9.67 1.51
N ALA A 107 -8.76 -10.10 2.36
CA ALA A 107 -9.40 -11.40 2.24
C ALA A 107 -10.24 -11.57 0.95
N ASP A 108 -10.86 -10.52 0.43
CA ASP A 108 -11.72 -10.56 -0.76
C ASP A 108 -10.87 -10.46 -2.05
N GLN A 109 -9.78 -9.68 -2.02
CA GLN A 109 -8.88 -9.54 -3.16
C GLN A 109 -7.76 -10.60 -3.25
N PHE A 110 -7.32 -11.18 -2.13
CA PHE A 110 -6.21 -12.15 -2.08
C PHE A 110 -6.68 -13.57 -1.72
N GLY A 111 -7.98 -13.76 -1.45
CA GLY A 111 -8.59 -15.05 -1.11
C GLY A 111 -8.24 -15.57 0.29
N GLN A 112 -8.76 -16.76 0.62
CA GLN A 112 -8.55 -17.46 1.90
C GLN A 112 -7.08 -17.77 2.22
N ASN A 113 -6.14 -17.57 1.28
CA ASN A 113 -4.70 -17.72 1.52
C ASN A 113 -4.12 -16.68 2.50
N TYR A 114 -4.91 -15.68 2.91
CA TYR A 114 -4.55 -14.82 4.04
C TYR A 114 -4.63 -15.52 5.41
N ILE A 115 -5.26 -16.70 5.49
CA ILE A 115 -5.42 -17.47 6.74
C ILE A 115 -4.07 -17.98 7.30
N GLU A 116 -2.97 -17.94 6.54
CA GLU A 116 -1.66 -18.40 7.02
C GLU A 116 -0.97 -17.49 8.05
N ILE A 117 -1.54 -16.33 8.41
CA ILE A 117 -1.05 -15.51 9.55
C ILE A 117 -2.07 -15.43 10.69
N ILE A 118 -2.81 -16.52 10.93
CA ILE A 118 -3.44 -16.80 12.23
C ILE A 118 -3.13 -18.25 12.64
N LYS A 119 -1.87 -18.67 12.47
CA LYS A 119 -1.29 -19.76 13.27
C LYS A 119 -0.07 -19.24 14.01
N TYR A 120 -0.25 -18.17 14.80
CA TYR A 120 0.59 -17.98 15.98
C TYR A 120 -0.28 -17.43 17.12
N ASN A 121 -0.40 -18.28 18.14
CA ASN A 121 -0.93 -18.06 19.49
C ASN A 121 -2.47 -18.06 19.68
N GLY A 122 -3.08 -19.22 19.40
CA GLY A 122 -3.93 -19.89 20.40
C GLY A 122 -5.25 -19.24 20.83
N ARG A 123 -5.82 -18.28 20.10
CA ARG A 123 -7.20 -17.81 20.36
C ARG A 123 -8.00 -17.75 19.07
N SER A 124 -8.76 -18.82 18.85
CA SER A 124 -9.88 -18.90 17.94
C SER A 124 -10.94 -17.87 18.36
N PHE A 125 -11.20 -16.88 17.52
CA PHE A 125 -12.44 -16.12 17.57
C PHE A 125 -13.34 -16.67 16.46
N THR A 126 -14.28 -17.52 16.85
CA THR A 126 -15.48 -17.81 16.07
C THR A 126 -16.41 -16.60 16.18
N CYS A 127 -16.66 -15.89 15.07
CA CYS A 127 -17.83 -15.03 14.97
C CYS A 127 -19.03 -15.93 14.68
N GLN A 128 -20.01 -15.92 15.59
CA GLN A 128 -21.41 -16.24 15.30
C GLN A 128 -22.03 -15.14 14.44
#